data_AF-A0A1V9DF11-F1
#
_entry.id   AF-A0A1V9DF11-F1
#
_cell.length_a   1.000
_cell.length_b   1.000
_cell.length_c   1.000
_cell.angle_alpha   90.00
_cell.angle_beta   90.00
_cell.angle_gamma   90.00
#
_symmetry.space_group_name_H-M   'P 1'
#
loop_
_entity.id
_entity.type
_entity.pdbx_description
1 polymer ?
#
loop_
_entity_poly.entity_id
_entity_poly.type
_entity_poly.pdbx_seq_one_letter_code
_entity_poly.pdbx_strand_id
1 'polypeptide(L)' 'MNQTEVEAMIRYYTEAEIAVLSGKTIMLNGQSMTMENLADIRKGRQEWERRLAVYLKKRCGQTGYRLARF' A
#
# COMPACT_ATOMS: atom_id res chain seq x y z
N MET A 1 13.39 -2.48 -1.58
CA MET A 1 12.14 -1.90 -1.07
C MET A 1 12.26 -1.66 0.41
N ASN A 2 12.59 -0.42 0.73
CA ASN A 2 12.64 0.10 2.09
C ASN A 2 11.23 0.50 2.53
N GLN A 3 10.98 0.47 3.85
CA GLN A 3 9.70 0.85 4.43
C GLN A 3 9.22 2.24 3.96
N THR A 4 10.16 3.17 3.85
CA THR A 4 9.94 4.55 3.37
C THR A 4 9.43 4.61 1.92
N GLU A 5 9.88 3.69 1.05
CA GLU A 5 9.39 3.64 -0.34
C GLU A 5 7.92 3.18 -0.39
N VAL A 6 7.55 2.22 0.47
CA VAL A 6 6.17 1.74 0.58
C VAL A 6 5.25 2.83 1.13
N GLU A 7 5.70 3.55 2.16
CA GLU A 7 4.96 4.69 2.73
C GLU A 7 4.79 5.82 1.71
N ALA A 8 5.83 6.14 0.93
CA ALA A 8 5.75 7.13 -0.14
C ALA A 8 4.73 6.72 -1.21
N MET A 9 4.70 5.44 -1.59
CA MET A 9 3.70 4.91 -2.53
C MET A 9 2.28 5.06 -1.99
N ILE A 10 2.03 4.66 -0.74
CA ILE A 10 0.70 4.78 -0.10
C ILE A 10 0.23 6.24 -0.11
N ARG A 11 1.14 7.18 0.19
CA ARG A 11 0.85 8.62 0.16
C ARG A 11 0.46 9.10 -1.24
N TYR A 12 1.22 8.70 -2.27
CA TYR A 12 0.90 8.98 -3.67
C TYR A 12 -0.48 8.45 -4.08
N TYR A 13 -0.83 7.21 -3.71
CA TYR A 13 -2.16 6.64 -3.98
C TYR A 13 -3.27 7.37 -3.21
N THR A 14 -2.97 7.94 -2.06
CA THR A 14 -3.94 8.71 -1.26
C THR A 14 -4.20 10.07 -1.88
N GLU A 15 -3.15 10.76 -2.30
CA GLU A 15 -3.26 12.05 -2.99
C GLU A 15 -3.96 11.91 -4.34
N ALA A 16 -3.67 10.81 -5.04
CA ALA A 16 -4.38 10.38 -6.23
C ALA A 16 -5.89 10.20 -5.98
N GLU A 17 -6.28 9.51 -4.91
CA GLU A 17 -7.69 9.30 -4.54
C GLU A 17 -8.40 10.64 -4.30
N ILE A 18 -7.76 11.59 -3.61
CA ILE A 18 -8.30 12.94 -3.37
C ILE A 18 -8.43 13.72 -4.68
N ALA A 19 -7.44 13.64 -5.57
CA ALA A 19 -7.47 14.32 -6.87
C ALA A 19 -8.60 13.80 -7.76
N VAL A 20 -8.81 12.48 -7.82
CA VAL A 20 -9.90 11.84 -8.56
C VAL A 20 -11.26 12.21 -7.98
N LEU A 21 -11.40 12.20 -6.66
CA LEU A 21 -12.62 12.65 -5.98
C LEU A 21 -12.92 14.13 -6.23
N SER A 22 -11.89 14.95 -6.41
CA SER A 22 -12.02 16.36 -6.80
C SER A 22 -12.34 16.55 -8.29
N GLY A 23 -12.47 15.48 -9.07
CA GLY A 23 -12.77 15.52 -10.51
C GLY A 23 -11.55 15.75 -11.40
N LYS A 24 -10.33 15.62 -10.88
CA LYS A 24 -9.10 15.73 -11.67
C LYS A 24 -8.64 14.35 -12.12
N THR A 25 -8.35 14.23 -13.41
CA THR A 25 -7.70 13.04 -14.00
C THR A 25 -6.23 13.03 -13.60
N ILE A 26 -5.75 11.89 -13.10
CA ILE A 26 -4.36 11.68 -12.70
C ILE A 26 -3.73 10.60 -13.59
N MET A 27 -2.52 10.84 -14.07
CA MET A 27 -1.78 9.83 -14.83
C MET A 27 -0.90 9.02 -13.87
N LEU A 28 -1.38 7.85 -13.47
CA LEU A 28 -0.67 6.95 -12.57
C LEU A 28 -0.01 5.86 -13.43
N ASN A 29 1.32 5.79 -13.39
CA ASN A 29 2.11 4.82 -14.16
C ASN A 29 1.88 4.89 -15.69
N GLY A 30 1.66 6.08 -16.23
CA GLY A 30 1.36 6.30 -17.65
C GLY A 30 -0.07 5.96 -18.08
N GLN A 31 -0.94 5.55 -17.14
CA GLN A 31 -2.36 5.35 -17.38
C GLN A 31 -3.18 6.46 -16.73
N SER A 32 -4.12 7.02 -17.47
CA SER A 32 -5.10 7.99 -16.97
C SER A 32 -6.08 7.27 -16.03
N MET A 33 -6.03 7.57 -14.74
CA MET A 33 -7.01 7.14 -13.76
C MET A 33 -8.07 8.22 -13.56
N THR A 34 -9.33 7.83 -13.75
CA THR A 34 -10.54 8.64 -13.54
C THR A 34 -11.37 8.05 -12.38
N MET A 35 -12.52 8.65 -12.05
CA MET A 35 -13.44 8.13 -11.02
C MET A 35 -13.84 6.68 -11.23
N GLU A 36 -13.87 6.19 -12.46
CA GLU A 36 -14.17 4.78 -12.78
C GLU A 36 -13.12 3.82 -12.20
N ASN A 37 -11.89 4.29 -12.00
CA ASN A 37 -10.79 3.52 -11.45
C ASN A 37 -10.64 3.69 -9.93
N LEU A 38 -11.59 4.34 -9.23
CA LEU A 38 -11.57 4.48 -7.76
C LEU A 38 -11.49 3.11 -7.08
N ALA A 39 -12.20 2.11 -7.61
CA ALA A 39 -12.14 0.74 -7.10
C ALA A 39 -10.72 0.15 -7.21
N ASP A 40 -10.01 0.41 -8.31
CA ASP A 40 -8.65 -0.08 -8.54
C ASP A 40 -7.60 0.69 -7.74
N ILE A 41 -7.76 2.00 -7.54
CA ILE A 41 -6.92 2.80 -6.63
C ILE A 41 -7.02 2.24 -5.20
N ARG A 42 -8.25 1.94 -4.76
CA ARG A 42 -8.50 1.39 -3.42
C ARG A 42 -7.93 -0.01 -3.25
N LYS A 43 -8.05 -0.88 -4.27
CA LYS A 43 -7.38 -2.19 -4.32
C LYS A 43 -5.87 -2.04 -4.29
N GLY A 44 -5.31 -1.09 -5.04
CA GLY A 44 -3.88 -0.75 -5.03
C GLY A 44 -3.39 -0.38 -3.63
N ARG A 45 -4.12 0.49 -2.92
CA ARG A 45 -3.80 0.85 -1.53
C ARG A 45 -3.81 -0.36 -0.61
N GLN A 46 -4.86 -1.18 -0.66
CA GLN A 46 -4.96 -2.40 0.16
C GLN A 46 -3.82 -3.38 -0.12
N GLU A 47 -3.43 -3.53 -1.38
CA GLU A 47 -2.31 -4.40 -1.77
C GLU A 47 -0.97 -3.88 -1.22
N TRP A 48 -0.74 -2.56 -1.25
CA TRP A 48 0.44 -1.96 -0.64
C TRP A 48 0.43 -2.06 0.90
N GLU A 49 -0.71 -1.84 1.54
CA GLU A 49 -0.87 -2.05 2.99
C GLU A 49 -0.64 -3.51 3.39
N ARG A 50 -1.16 -4.46 2.60
CA ARG A 50 -0.91 -5.89 2.82
C ARG A 50 0.58 -6.22 2.70
N ARG A 51 1.28 -5.68 1.70
CA ARG A 51 2.73 -5.84 1.55
C ARG A 51 3.50 -5.20 2.71
N LEU A 52 3.11 -4.02 3.17
CA LEU A 52 3.68 -3.36 4.34
C LEU A 52 3.49 -4.21 5.61
N ALA A 53 2.28 -4.74 5.83
CA ALA A 53 1.98 -5.60 6.96
C ALA A 53 2.81 -6.89 6.95
N VAL A 54 3.03 -7.50 5.77
CA VAL A 54 3.94 -8.64 5.62
C VAL A 54 5.39 -8.25 5.93
N TYR A 55 5.83 -7.08 5.48
CA TYR A 55 7.18 -6.57 5.74
C TYR A 55 7.40 -6.31 7.25
N LEU A 56 6.45 -5.67 7.91
CA LEU A 56 6.46 -5.44 9.36
C LEU A 56 6.42 -6.75 10.14
N LYS A 57 5.57 -7.71 9.73
CA LYS A 57 5.56 -9.06 10.33
C LYS A 57 6.89 -9.79 10.15
N LYS A 58 7.56 -9.67 9.01
CA LYS A 58 8.90 -10.24 8.81
C LYS A 58 9.94 -9.59 9.73
N ARG A 59 9.88 -8.26 9.95
CA ARG A 59 10.75 -7.58 10.91
C ARG A 59 10.46 -7.99 12.36
N CYS A 60 9.21 -8.29 12.69
CA CYS A 60 8.78 -8.60 14.06
C CYS A 60 8.74 -10.11 14.38
N GLY A 61 8.78 -10.98 13.38
CA GLY A 61 8.42 -12.39 13.47
C GLY A 61 9.57 -13.39 13.63
N GLN A 62 10.72 -12.97 14.15
CA GLN A 62 11.88 -13.87 14.32
C GLN A 62 12.38 -13.93 15.76
N THR A 63 11.50 -14.00 16.75
CA THR A 63 11.85 -14.52 18.09
C THR A 63 10.62 -15.07 18.80
N GLY A 64 10.30 -16.34 18.55
CA GLY A 64 9.14 -16.99 19.17
C GLY A 64 9.18 -18.51 19.13
N TYR A 65 10.37 -19.12 19.04
CA TYR A 65 10.53 -20.54 19.25
C TYR A 65 10.40 -20.82 20.76
N ARG A 66 9.25 -21.36 21.16
CA ARG A 66 9.06 -21.88 22.52
C ARG A 66 9.66 -23.28 22.57
N LEU A 67 10.89 -23.39 23.10
CA LEU A 67 11.49 -24.68 23.44
C LEU A 67 10.59 -25.34 24.50
N ALA A 68 9.99 -26.48 24.17
CA ALA A 68 9.29 -27.30 25.14
C ALA A 68 10.30 -27.80 26.18
N ARG A 69 10.03 -27.55 27.46
CA ARG A 69 10.76 -28.19 28.56
C ARG A 69 10.02 -29.49 28.88
N PHE A 70 10.71 -30.61 28.68
CA PHE A 70 10.34 -31.94 29.17
C PHE A 70 10.63 -32.04 30.66
#